data_AF-A0A844XA82-F1
#
_entry.id   AF-A0A844XA82-F1
#
_cell.length_a   1.000
_cell.length_b   1.000
_cell.length_c   1.000
_cell.angle_alpha   90.00
_cell.angle_beta   90.00
_cell.angle_gamma   90.00
#
_symmetry.space_group_name_H-M   'P 1'
#
loop_
_entity.id
_entity.type
_entity.pdbx_description
1 polymer ?
#
loop_
_entity_poly.entity_id
_entity_poly.type
_entity_poly.pdbx_seq_one_letter_code
_entity_poly.pdbx_strand_id
1 'polypeptide(L)'
;MMDDNEAEKRRQRGFKPNVQMNGKRKGARSFIMTPEGAFIQKDGKLHTLADAVDLFCSEVAHDPASWNANMKGYQYLVSHTDTADREDVRRALGWLEMALAQRQRDAAVAACKYLAAIPPMLLAADYGRVMAIFNSRIVGMVWALTPDLDMKPLPPRIPRFGQEAGFGLIRAVPEFYAMLAMLGPEMEEIVTQLVEEALAYKVSLPPQLVSLARSGPAARG
;
A
#
# COMPACT_ATOMS: atom_id res chain seq x y z
N MET A 1 21.61 18.09 0.18
CA MET A 1 21.95 17.74 -1.22
C MET A 1 20.96 16.67 -1.63
N MET A 2 20.35 16.82 -2.81
CA MET A 2 19.51 15.76 -3.36
C MET A 2 20.43 14.62 -3.78
N ASP A 3 20.11 13.38 -3.40
CA ASP A 3 20.84 12.19 -3.86
C ASP A 3 20.77 12.15 -5.39
N ASP A 4 21.90 12.02 -6.08
CA ASP A 4 21.96 11.98 -7.54
C ASP A 4 21.06 10.87 -8.11
N ASN A 5 20.83 9.81 -7.33
CA ASN A 5 19.92 8.72 -7.67
C ASN A 5 18.44 9.14 -7.68
N GLU A 6 17.98 9.98 -6.75
CA GLU A 6 16.61 10.50 -6.75
C GLU A 6 16.37 11.47 -7.92
N ALA A 7 17.37 12.29 -8.24
CA ALA A 7 17.29 13.20 -9.37
C ALA A 7 17.20 12.45 -10.71
N GLU A 8 17.94 11.34 -10.86
CA GLU A 8 17.88 10.44 -12.01
C GLU A 8 16.49 9.79 -12.13
N LYS A 9 15.96 9.23 -11.03
CA LYS A 9 14.62 8.62 -10.99
C LYS A 9 13.54 9.59 -11.44
N ARG A 10 13.52 10.81 -10.92
CA ARG A 10 12.55 11.85 -11.31
C ARG A 10 12.56 12.12 -12.82
N ARG A 11 13.74 12.11 -13.44
CA ARG A 11 13.86 12.28 -14.90
C ARG A 11 13.26 11.10 -15.65
N GLN A 12 13.48 9.88 -15.17
CA GLN A 12 12.95 8.65 -15.77
C GLN A 12 11.41 8.61 -15.71
N ARG A 13 10.79 9.12 -14.64
CA ARG A 13 9.32 9.17 -14.51
C ARG A 13 8.64 10.08 -15.54
N GLY A 14 9.38 11.05 -16.10
CA GLY A 14 8.96 11.79 -17.30
C GLY A 14 7.80 12.78 -17.11
N PHE A 15 7.37 13.09 -15.89
CA PHE A 15 6.30 14.05 -15.62
C PHE A 15 6.64 15.45 -16.15
N LYS A 16 5.70 16.04 -16.91
CA LYS A 16 5.84 17.39 -17.49
C LYS A 16 4.51 18.13 -17.43
N PRO A 17 4.51 19.43 -17.07
CA PRO A 17 3.29 20.22 -17.02
C PRO A 17 2.80 20.53 -18.44
N ASN A 18 1.49 20.44 -18.66
CA ASN A 18 0.88 20.85 -19.93
C ASN A 18 0.62 22.37 -19.92
N VAL A 19 1.66 23.17 -20.11
CA VAL A 19 1.58 24.64 -20.11
C VAL A 19 2.24 25.20 -21.36
N GLN A 20 1.54 26.11 -22.07
CA GLN A 20 2.10 26.82 -23.21
C GLN A 20 3.24 27.74 -22.75
N MET A 21 4.46 27.46 -23.21
CA MET A 21 5.70 28.11 -22.79
C MET A 21 6.01 29.41 -23.57
N ASN A 22 4.99 30.13 -24.05
CA ASN A 22 5.21 31.27 -24.94
C ASN A 22 5.58 32.57 -24.21
N GLY A 23 6.65 33.23 -24.68
CA GLY A 23 6.78 34.69 -24.62
C GLY A 23 7.27 35.34 -23.32
N LYS A 24 8.15 34.72 -22.52
CA LYS A 24 8.65 35.36 -21.29
C LYS A 24 10.01 36.07 -21.45
N ARG A 25 10.11 37.25 -20.82
CA ARG A 25 11.31 38.12 -20.79
C ARG A 25 12.54 37.37 -20.25
N LYS A 26 13.73 37.72 -20.76
CA LYS A 26 15.02 37.22 -20.26
C LYS A 26 15.13 37.45 -18.73
N GLY A 27 15.42 36.40 -17.96
CA GLY A 27 15.50 36.43 -16.50
C GLY A 27 14.18 36.20 -15.74
N ALA A 28 13.05 36.04 -16.44
CA ALA A 28 11.78 35.71 -15.78
C ALA A 28 11.82 34.32 -15.13
N ARG A 29 11.34 34.23 -13.89
CA ARG A 29 11.09 32.97 -13.19
C ARG A 29 9.59 32.77 -13.04
N SER A 30 9.10 31.58 -13.31
CA SER A 30 7.72 31.23 -12.96
C SER A 30 7.66 29.90 -12.26
N PHE A 31 6.87 29.88 -11.19
CA PHE A 31 6.45 28.68 -10.51
C PHE A 31 5.21 28.11 -11.21
N ILE A 32 5.21 26.82 -11.46
CA ILE A 32 4.12 26.09 -12.12
C ILE A 32 3.76 24.93 -11.19
N MET A 33 2.50 24.89 -10.75
CA MET A 33 1.97 23.79 -9.95
C MET A 33 0.80 23.15 -10.71
N THR A 34 0.92 21.85 -10.95
CA THR A 34 0.00 21.05 -11.77
C THR A 34 -0.09 19.64 -11.17
N PRO A 35 -1.08 18.81 -11.56
CA PRO A 35 -1.14 17.41 -11.11
C PRO A 35 0.12 16.60 -11.43
N GLU A 36 0.89 16.98 -12.44
CA GLU A 36 2.18 16.35 -12.79
C GLU A 36 3.31 16.68 -11.83
N GLY A 37 3.17 17.71 -11.00
CA GLY A 37 4.23 18.17 -10.10
C GLY A 37 4.30 19.69 -9.92
N ALA A 38 5.34 20.07 -9.18
CA ALA A 38 5.80 21.44 -9.00
C ALA A 38 7.08 21.68 -9.83
N PHE A 39 7.06 22.72 -10.65
CA PHE A 39 8.14 23.04 -11.57
C PHE A 39 8.52 24.53 -11.48
N ILE A 40 9.80 24.83 -11.70
CA ILE A 40 10.30 26.18 -11.92
C ILE A 40 10.76 26.31 -13.36
N GLN A 41 10.23 27.32 -14.05
CA GLN A 41 10.80 27.76 -15.31
C GLN A 41 11.80 28.88 -15.04
N LYS A 42 13.03 28.74 -15.54
CA LYS A 42 14.08 29.76 -15.48
C LYS A 42 14.90 29.72 -16.77
N ASP A 43 15.12 30.88 -17.40
CA ASP A 43 15.95 31.02 -18.61
C ASP A 43 15.56 30.06 -19.74
N GLY A 44 14.26 29.87 -19.96
CA GLY A 44 13.72 28.96 -20.98
C GLY A 44 13.83 27.47 -20.65
N LYS A 45 14.41 27.10 -19.50
CA LYS A 45 14.51 25.72 -19.02
C LYS A 45 13.48 25.44 -17.94
N LEU A 46 12.89 24.25 -18.00
CA LEU A 46 12.00 23.74 -16.96
C LEU A 46 12.81 22.88 -15.99
N HIS A 47 12.64 23.14 -14.70
CA HIS A 47 13.26 22.40 -13.61
C HIS A 47 12.16 21.78 -12.73
N THR A 48 12.21 20.47 -12.52
CA THR A 48 11.31 19.77 -11.61
C THR A 48 11.75 19.99 -10.16
N LEU A 49 10.86 20.52 -9.33
CA LEU A 49 11.08 20.61 -7.88
C LEU A 49 10.60 19.34 -7.17
N ALA A 50 9.39 18.92 -7.52
CA ALA A 50 8.74 17.69 -7.07
C ALA A 50 7.85 17.21 -8.20
N ASP A 51 7.89 15.92 -8.52
CA ASP A 51 6.93 15.34 -9.45
C ASP A 51 5.71 14.73 -8.74
N ALA A 52 4.77 14.18 -9.51
CA ALA A 52 3.54 13.61 -8.96
C ALA A 52 3.79 12.52 -7.91
N VAL A 53 4.86 11.72 -8.04
CA VAL A 53 5.21 10.70 -7.04
C VAL A 53 5.77 11.34 -5.78
N ASP A 54 6.64 12.35 -5.91
CA ASP A 54 7.17 13.07 -4.75
C ASP A 54 6.04 13.75 -3.95
N LEU A 55 5.09 14.37 -4.66
CA LEU A 55 3.91 14.97 -4.05
C LEU A 55 3.04 13.93 -3.35
N PHE A 56 2.71 12.82 -4.01
CA PHE A 56 1.95 11.72 -3.41
C PHE A 56 2.64 11.19 -2.14
N CYS A 57 3.93 10.87 -2.22
CA CYS A 57 4.69 10.37 -1.07
C CYS A 57 4.73 11.38 0.09
N SER A 58 4.83 12.68 -0.22
CA SER A 58 4.78 13.74 0.79
C SER A 58 3.40 13.86 1.45
N GLU A 59 2.33 13.73 0.67
CA GLU A 59 0.95 13.79 1.16
C GLU A 59 0.66 12.61 2.10
N VAL A 60 0.89 11.38 1.64
CA VAL A 60 0.60 10.18 2.45
C VAL A 60 1.53 10.00 3.64
N ALA A 61 2.68 10.68 3.67
CA ALA A 61 3.55 10.74 4.85
C ALA A 61 3.06 11.74 5.91
N HIS A 62 2.27 12.74 5.51
CA HIS A 62 1.67 13.71 6.42
C HIS A 62 0.28 13.28 6.89
N ASP A 63 -0.58 12.87 5.95
CA ASP A 63 -1.93 12.38 6.19
C ASP A 63 -2.21 11.17 5.29
N PRO A 64 -2.33 9.95 5.86
CA PRO A 64 -2.54 8.75 5.07
C PRO A 64 -3.90 8.78 4.32
N ALA A 65 -4.89 9.55 4.80
CA ALA A 65 -6.20 9.65 4.16
C ALA A 65 -6.16 10.45 2.84
N SER A 66 -5.16 11.31 2.67
CA SER A 66 -4.97 12.16 1.49
C SER A 66 -4.40 11.42 0.27
N TRP A 67 -4.33 10.08 0.29
CA TRP A 67 -3.76 9.28 -0.81
C TRP A 67 -4.42 9.49 -2.18
N ASN A 68 -5.68 9.97 -2.19
CA ASN A 68 -6.43 10.28 -3.40
C ASN A 68 -6.27 11.75 -3.87
N ALA A 69 -5.56 12.60 -3.12
CA ALA A 69 -5.28 13.98 -3.52
C ALA A 69 -4.34 14.02 -4.74
N ASN A 70 -3.33 13.14 -4.77
CA ASN A 70 -2.45 12.96 -5.93
C ASN A 70 -2.52 11.54 -6.52
N MET A 71 -3.67 11.22 -7.11
CA MET A 71 -3.90 9.93 -7.79
C MET A 71 -2.91 9.65 -8.92
N LYS A 72 -2.32 10.68 -9.54
CA LYS A 72 -1.37 10.51 -10.65
C LYS A 72 -0.06 9.90 -10.16
N GLY A 73 0.44 10.32 -8.99
CA GLY A 73 1.59 9.71 -8.33
C GLY A 73 1.30 8.26 -7.93
N TYR A 74 0.16 8.00 -7.30
CA TYR A 74 -0.26 6.65 -6.92
C TYR A 74 -0.37 5.69 -8.12
N GLN A 75 -1.03 6.13 -9.19
CA GLN A 75 -1.18 5.33 -10.42
C GLN A 75 0.16 5.02 -11.08
N TYR A 76 1.10 5.98 -11.07
CA TYR A 76 2.45 5.74 -11.56
C TYR A 76 3.14 4.64 -10.76
N LEU A 77 3.13 4.74 -9.43
CA LEU A 77 3.76 3.74 -8.56
C LEU A 77 3.18 2.33 -8.79
N VAL A 78 1.86 2.21 -8.88
CA VAL A 78 1.19 0.91 -9.11
C VAL A 78 1.47 0.33 -10.51
N SER A 79 1.68 1.19 -11.52
CA SER A 79 1.94 0.75 -12.90
C SER A 79 3.42 0.47 -13.21
N HIS A 80 4.34 0.87 -12.34
CA HIS A 80 5.80 0.75 -12.54
C HIS A 80 6.46 -0.03 -11.40
N THR A 81 5.76 -1.00 -10.81
CA THR A 81 6.29 -1.78 -9.69
C THR A 81 7.46 -2.69 -10.05
N ASP A 82 7.64 -3.00 -11.32
CA ASP A 82 8.82 -3.68 -11.88
C ASP A 82 10.12 -2.89 -11.65
N THR A 83 10.01 -1.57 -11.50
CA THR A 83 11.12 -0.66 -11.20
C THR A 83 11.19 -0.21 -9.75
N ALA A 84 10.32 -0.76 -8.87
CA ALA A 84 10.30 -0.41 -7.46
C ALA A 84 11.61 -0.82 -6.77
N ASP A 85 11.99 -0.08 -5.72
CA ASP A 85 13.16 -0.39 -4.92
C ASP A 85 12.88 -0.43 -3.41
N ARG A 86 13.96 -0.49 -2.61
CA ARG A 86 13.87 -0.51 -1.15
C ARG A 86 13.26 0.76 -0.56
N GLU A 87 13.49 1.91 -1.17
CA GLU A 87 12.92 3.16 -0.68
C GLU A 87 11.42 3.20 -0.93
N ASP A 88 10.97 2.66 -2.07
CA ASP A 88 9.54 2.49 -2.38
C ASP A 88 8.84 1.58 -1.36
N VAL A 89 9.45 0.44 -1.02
CA VAL A 89 8.95 -0.46 0.05
C VAL A 89 8.92 0.25 1.39
N ARG A 90 9.99 0.94 1.77
CA ARG A 90 10.09 1.66 3.05
C ARG A 90 8.97 2.70 3.19
N ARG A 91 8.70 3.47 2.13
CA ARG A 91 7.62 4.48 2.06
C ARG A 91 6.25 3.81 2.13
N ALA A 92 6.01 2.75 1.38
CA ALA A 92 4.74 2.04 1.36
C ALA A 92 4.40 1.39 2.73
N LEU A 93 5.38 0.77 3.39
CA LEU A 93 5.21 0.23 4.73
C LEU A 93 4.98 1.34 5.77
N GLY A 94 5.67 2.48 5.65
CA GLY A 94 5.45 3.63 6.54
C GLY A 94 4.04 4.23 6.38
N TRP A 95 3.57 4.32 5.15
CA TRP A 95 2.19 4.73 4.86
C TRP A 95 1.18 3.75 5.45
N LEU A 96 1.39 2.43 5.28
CA LEU A 96 0.52 1.40 5.85
C LEU A 96 0.47 1.50 7.38
N GLU A 97 1.61 1.55 8.06
CA GLU A 97 1.69 1.68 9.52
C GLU A 97 0.92 2.91 10.02
N MET A 98 1.09 4.06 9.35
CA MET A 98 0.40 5.28 9.74
C MET A 98 -1.10 5.20 9.46
N ALA A 99 -1.51 4.62 8.33
CA ALA A 99 -2.92 4.38 8.02
C ALA A 99 -3.58 3.49 9.07
N LEU A 100 -2.89 2.44 9.51
CA LEU A 100 -3.36 1.54 10.57
C LEU A 100 -3.46 2.26 11.92
N ALA A 101 -2.43 3.02 12.31
CA ALA A 101 -2.42 3.78 13.56
C ALA A 101 -3.55 4.81 13.64
N GLN A 102 -3.88 5.45 12.51
CA GLN A 102 -4.95 6.44 12.40
C GLN A 102 -6.31 5.84 12.00
N ARG A 103 -6.41 4.51 11.84
CA ARG A 103 -7.63 3.80 11.44
C ARG A 103 -8.22 4.27 10.09
N GLN A 104 -7.37 4.63 9.15
CA GLN A 104 -7.77 5.13 7.83
C GLN A 104 -7.98 3.99 6.84
N ARG A 105 -9.25 3.76 6.46
CA ARG A 105 -9.65 2.54 5.74
C ARG A 105 -8.97 2.40 4.40
N ASP A 106 -9.36 3.34 3.55
CA ASP A 106 -9.09 3.28 2.13
C ASP A 106 -7.60 3.47 1.89
N ALA A 107 -6.94 4.22 2.77
CA ALA A 107 -5.50 4.37 2.82
C ALA A 107 -4.78 3.04 3.08
N ALA A 108 -5.19 2.28 4.10
CA ALA A 108 -4.57 0.99 4.39
C ALA A 108 -4.77 -0.01 3.24
N VAL A 109 -5.97 -0.04 2.64
CA VAL A 109 -6.25 -0.87 1.46
C VAL A 109 -5.40 -0.44 0.28
N ALA A 110 -5.28 0.86 0.00
CA ALA A 110 -4.49 1.38 -1.11
C ALA A 110 -2.98 1.11 -0.92
N ALA A 111 -2.48 1.21 0.31
CA ALA A 111 -1.11 0.85 0.68
C ALA A 111 -0.85 -0.65 0.47
N CYS A 112 -1.75 -1.52 0.94
CA CYS A 112 -1.64 -2.96 0.71
C CYS A 112 -1.72 -3.33 -0.78
N LYS A 113 -2.57 -2.67 -1.57
CA LYS A 113 -2.62 -2.88 -3.02
C LYS A 113 -1.31 -2.51 -3.70
N TYR A 114 -0.69 -1.41 -3.27
CA TYR A 114 0.61 -1.02 -3.80
C TYR A 114 1.68 -2.04 -3.40
N LEU A 115 1.75 -2.42 -2.11
CA LEU A 115 2.67 -3.44 -1.63
C LEU A 115 2.49 -4.78 -2.34
N ALA A 116 1.25 -5.18 -2.66
CA ALA A 116 0.95 -6.42 -3.38
C ALA A 116 1.44 -6.45 -4.82
N ALA A 117 1.61 -5.27 -5.43
CA ALA A 117 2.12 -5.15 -6.78
C ALA A 117 3.65 -5.11 -6.82
N ILE A 118 4.33 -4.87 -5.69
CA ILE A 118 5.80 -4.85 -5.59
C ILE A 118 6.36 -6.29 -5.68
N PRO A 119 7.52 -6.50 -6.33
CA PRO A 119 8.20 -7.78 -6.36
C PRO A 119 8.38 -8.41 -4.95
N PRO A 120 7.94 -9.67 -4.73
CA PRO A 120 7.99 -10.31 -3.41
C PRO A 120 9.39 -10.34 -2.79
N MET A 121 10.44 -10.45 -3.62
CA MET A 121 11.84 -10.46 -3.16
C MET A 121 12.25 -9.15 -2.49
N LEU A 122 11.69 -8.00 -2.90
CA LEU A 122 11.95 -6.72 -2.24
C LEU A 122 11.26 -6.66 -0.89
N LEU A 123 10.01 -7.14 -0.82
CA LEU A 123 9.26 -7.17 0.44
C LEU A 123 9.86 -8.14 1.47
N ALA A 124 10.43 -9.27 1.00
CA ALA A 124 11.14 -10.23 1.85
C ALA A 124 12.37 -9.63 2.56
N ALA A 125 13.01 -8.61 1.98
CA ALA A 125 14.12 -7.92 2.63
C ALA A 125 13.69 -7.17 3.92
N ASP A 126 12.40 -6.82 4.01
CA ASP A 126 11.78 -6.15 5.16
C ASP A 126 10.89 -7.12 5.98
N TYR A 127 11.11 -8.44 5.85
CA TYR A 127 10.28 -9.49 6.45
C TYR A 127 9.95 -9.25 7.93
N GLY A 128 10.93 -8.86 8.76
CA GLY A 128 10.71 -8.59 10.18
C GLY A 128 9.71 -7.45 10.45
N ARG A 129 9.75 -6.38 9.64
CA ARG A 129 8.81 -5.27 9.73
C ARG A 129 7.42 -5.66 9.24
N VAL A 130 7.36 -6.37 8.12
CA VAL A 130 6.10 -6.93 7.59
C VAL A 130 5.46 -7.86 8.62
N MET A 131 6.24 -8.78 9.19
CA MET A 131 5.79 -9.67 10.26
C MET A 131 5.28 -8.89 11.47
N ALA A 132 5.97 -7.84 11.92
CA ALA A 132 5.48 -7.02 13.04
C ALA A 132 4.13 -6.34 12.74
N ILE A 133 3.95 -5.82 11.52
CA ILE A 133 2.69 -5.20 11.09
C ILE A 133 1.56 -6.23 11.08
N PHE A 134 1.78 -7.40 10.46
CA PHE A 134 0.72 -8.38 10.20
C PHE A 134 0.48 -9.36 11.35
N ASN A 135 1.47 -9.60 12.20
CA ASN A 135 1.32 -10.29 13.48
C ASN A 135 0.71 -9.38 14.56
N SER A 136 0.61 -8.06 14.31
CA SER A 136 -0.20 -7.23 15.19
C SER A 136 -1.65 -7.71 15.11
N ARG A 137 -2.24 -8.04 16.27
CA ARG A 137 -3.68 -8.32 16.40
C ARG A 137 -4.55 -7.19 15.79
N ILE A 138 -3.95 -6.04 15.53
CA ILE A 138 -4.53 -4.85 14.92
C ILE A 138 -4.85 -5.07 13.43
N VAL A 139 -3.93 -5.59 12.62
CA VAL A 139 -4.15 -5.70 11.17
C VAL A 139 -5.11 -6.84 10.81
N GLY A 140 -5.09 -7.93 11.59
CA GLY A 140 -6.04 -9.03 11.44
C GLY A 140 -7.46 -8.71 11.95
N MET A 141 -7.64 -7.78 12.91
CA MET A 141 -8.90 -7.68 13.67
C MET A 141 -9.40 -6.27 14.07
N VAL A 142 -8.69 -5.14 13.85
CA VAL A 142 -9.03 -3.82 14.49
C VAL A 142 -9.98 -2.89 13.72
N TRP A 143 -10.87 -3.41 12.89
CA TRP A 143 -11.87 -2.56 12.24
C TRP A 143 -13.09 -2.41 13.14
N ALA A 144 -12.85 -1.68 14.24
CA ALA A 144 -13.69 -1.53 15.42
C ALA A 144 -15.15 -1.17 15.09
N LEU A 145 -16.07 -2.05 15.49
CA LEU A 145 -17.45 -1.75 15.93
C LEU A 145 -18.49 -1.26 14.89
N THR A 146 -18.12 -1.15 13.61
CA THR A 146 -19.00 -1.01 12.42
C THR A 146 -19.97 0.20 12.37
N PRO A 147 -20.50 0.55 11.18
CA PRO A 147 -21.92 0.88 11.10
C PRO A 147 -22.66 -0.03 10.09
N ASP A 148 -22.32 -1.32 10.13
CA ASP A 148 -22.96 -2.51 9.52
C ASP A 148 -22.37 -3.14 8.23
N LEU A 149 -22.09 -4.45 8.34
CA LEU A 149 -22.02 -5.47 7.28
C LEU A 149 -22.71 -6.76 7.82
N ASP A 150 -24.04 -6.70 7.89
CA ASP A 150 -25.06 -7.73 8.16
C ASP A 150 -24.70 -8.98 9.00
N MET A 151 -25.00 -8.84 10.29
CA MET A 151 -25.84 -9.71 11.12
C MET A 151 -25.69 -11.24 11.01
N LYS A 152 -24.88 -11.81 11.92
CA LYS A 152 -25.18 -13.02 12.74
C LYS A 152 -24.04 -13.30 13.73
N PRO A 153 -24.32 -13.92 14.90
CA PRO A 153 -23.31 -14.09 15.95
C PRO A 153 -22.19 -15.02 15.52
N LEU A 154 -20.98 -14.69 15.96
CA LEU A 154 -19.75 -15.43 15.71
C LEU A 154 -19.79 -16.86 16.34
N PRO A 155 -19.26 -17.92 15.69
CA PRO A 155 -19.13 -19.25 16.28
C PRO A 155 -18.25 -19.27 17.54
N PRO A 156 -18.53 -20.20 18.48
CA PRO A 156 -17.80 -20.28 19.74
C PRO A 156 -16.44 -20.97 19.54
N ARG A 157 -15.34 -20.21 19.64
CA ARG A 157 -13.95 -20.61 20.01
C ARG A 157 -12.86 -19.61 19.61
N ILE A 158 -13.21 -18.52 18.94
CA ILE A 158 -12.28 -17.43 18.65
C ILE A 158 -12.04 -16.60 19.91
N PRO A 159 -10.81 -16.11 20.14
CA PRO A 159 -10.55 -15.09 21.14
C PRO A 159 -11.54 -13.92 21.00
N ARG A 160 -12.48 -13.83 21.95
CA ARG A 160 -13.54 -12.82 21.97
C ARG A 160 -12.98 -11.46 22.39
N PHE A 161 -13.38 -10.40 21.69
CA PHE A 161 -13.24 -9.02 22.16
C PHE A 161 -14.46 -8.20 21.69
N GLY A 162 -15.59 -8.34 22.40
CA GLY A 162 -16.89 -7.75 22.02
C GLY A 162 -17.84 -8.73 21.32
N GLN A 163 -18.84 -8.22 20.58
CA GLN A 163 -19.94 -9.00 19.98
C GLN A 163 -19.86 -9.16 18.43
N GLU A 164 -18.89 -8.56 17.70
CA GLU A 164 -18.79 -8.63 16.20
C GLU A 164 -17.30 -8.61 15.69
N ALA A 165 -16.94 -9.22 14.53
CA ALA A 165 -15.53 -9.43 14.07
C ALA A 165 -15.23 -9.29 12.56
N GLY A 166 -13.93 -9.08 12.23
CA GLY A 166 -13.42 -8.57 10.96
C GLY A 166 -12.59 -9.51 10.07
N PHE A 167 -12.64 -9.23 8.75
CA PHE A 167 -11.89 -9.85 7.64
C PHE A 167 -11.74 -8.87 6.44
N GLY A 168 -11.88 -7.57 6.68
CA GLY A 168 -12.02 -6.56 5.62
C GLY A 168 -10.80 -6.46 4.71
N LEU A 169 -9.60 -6.52 5.28
CA LEU A 169 -8.35 -6.33 4.54
C LEU A 169 -8.01 -7.55 3.66
N ILE A 170 -8.12 -8.77 4.19
CA ILE A 170 -7.91 -10.00 3.41
C ILE A 170 -8.91 -10.17 2.27
N ARG A 171 -10.14 -9.64 2.43
CA ARG A 171 -11.12 -9.58 1.33
C ARG A 171 -10.82 -8.48 0.31
N ALA A 172 -10.28 -7.34 0.76
CA ALA A 172 -10.05 -6.19 -0.09
C ALA A 172 -8.76 -6.32 -0.92
N VAL A 173 -7.75 -7.02 -0.40
CA VAL A 173 -6.43 -7.21 -1.02
C VAL A 173 -5.94 -8.65 -0.83
N PRO A 174 -6.68 -9.67 -1.29
CA PRO A 174 -6.31 -11.07 -1.09
C PRO A 174 -4.97 -11.46 -1.71
N GLU A 175 -4.60 -10.83 -2.82
CA GLU A 175 -3.30 -10.98 -3.48
C GLU A 175 -2.12 -10.65 -2.54
N PHE A 176 -2.31 -9.69 -1.64
CA PHE A 176 -1.29 -9.33 -0.67
C PHE A 176 -1.07 -10.47 0.33
N TYR A 177 -2.14 -11.07 0.83
CA TYR A 177 -2.05 -12.19 1.78
C TYR A 177 -1.47 -13.45 1.12
N ALA A 178 -1.80 -13.71 -0.14
CA ALA A 178 -1.18 -14.79 -0.90
C ALA A 178 0.32 -14.55 -1.04
N MET A 179 0.74 -13.31 -1.27
CA MET A 179 2.16 -12.94 -1.29
C MET A 179 2.82 -13.05 0.08
N LEU A 180 2.18 -12.59 1.16
CA LEU A 180 2.69 -12.73 2.53
C LEU A 180 2.99 -14.19 2.88
N ALA A 181 2.09 -15.10 2.52
CA ALA A 181 2.27 -16.53 2.75
C ALA A 181 3.52 -17.10 2.05
N MET A 182 4.00 -16.48 0.97
CA MET A 182 5.21 -16.92 0.27
C MET A 182 6.51 -16.37 0.89
N LEU A 183 6.44 -15.42 1.83
CA LEU A 183 7.64 -14.76 2.36
C LEU A 183 8.42 -15.62 3.37
N GLY A 184 7.73 -16.51 4.09
CA GLY A 184 8.35 -17.36 5.10
C GLY A 184 7.34 -18.22 5.86
N PRO A 185 7.78 -19.30 6.52
CA PRO A 185 6.90 -20.29 7.13
C PRO A 185 6.02 -19.73 8.25
N GLU A 186 6.53 -18.79 9.05
CA GLU A 186 5.74 -18.19 10.14
C GLU A 186 4.60 -17.32 9.58
N MET A 187 4.87 -16.56 8.51
CA MET A 187 3.85 -15.74 7.85
C MET A 187 2.83 -16.62 7.11
N GLU A 188 3.28 -17.70 6.48
CA GLU A 188 2.40 -18.72 5.88
C GLU A 188 1.43 -19.30 6.92
N GLU A 189 1.92 -19.65 8.11
CA GLU A 189 1.10 -20.16 9.20
C GLU A 189 0.04 -19.14 9.64
N ILE A 190 0.45 -17.88 9.87
CA ILE A 190 -0.48 -16.80 10.24
C ILE A 190 -1.57 -16.61 9.17
N VAL A 191 -1.17 -16.54 7.90
CA VAL A 191 -2.11 -16.36 6.79
C VAL A 191 -3.05 -17.56 6.69
N THR A 192 -2.54 -18.78 6.83
CA THR A 192 -3.33 -20.01 6.78
C THR A 192 -4.39 -20.04 7.89
N GLN A 193 -4.00 -19.75 9.13
CA GLN A 193 -4.94 -19.65 10.25
C GLN A 193 -6.02 -18.60 10.01
N LEU A 194 -5.64 -17.43 9.47
CA LEU A 194 -6.59 -16.37 9.14
C LEU A 194 -7.57 -16.78 8.03
N VAL A 195 -7.10 -17.51 7.01
CA VAL A 195 -7.94 -18.04 5.93
C VAL A 195 -8.90 -19.11 6.47
N GLU A 196 -8.40 -20.07 7.26
CA GLU A 196 -9.22 -21.12 7.88
C GLU A 196 -10.38 -20.50 8.67
N GLU A 197 -10.07 -19.48 9.48
CA GLU A 197 -11.06 -18.76 10.26
C GLU A 197 -12.05 -18.01 9.35
N ALA A 198 -11.57 -17.27 8.35
CA ALA A 198 -12.44 -16.58 7.39
C ALA A 198 -13.40 -17.55 6.69
N LEU A 199 -12.94 -18.74 6.31
CA LEU A 199 -13.77 -19.79 5.71
C LEU A 199 -14.78 -20.37 6.69
N ALA A 200 -14.42 -20.54 7.97
CA ALA A 200 -15.35 -20.94 9.02
C ALA A 200 -16.51 -19.93 9.16
N TYR A 201 -16.23 -18.65 8.91
CA TYR A 201 -17.22 -17.57 8.81
C TYR A 201 -17.97 -17.46 7.49
N LYS A 202 -17.72 -18.36 6.54
CA LYS A 202 -18.29 -18.30 5.18
C LYS A 202 -17.90 -17.02 4.43
N VAL A 203 -16.75 -16.42 4.76
CA VAL A 203 -16.18 -15.33 3.97
C VAL A 203 -15.69 -15.91 2.65
N SER A 204 -16.14 -15.32 1.53
CA SER A 204 -15.66 -15.69 0.20
C SER A 204 -14.23 -15.18 0.01
N LEU A 205 -13.31 -16.09 -0.31
CA LEU A 205 -11.90 -15.82 -0.61
C LEU A 205 -11.53 -16.43 -1.97
N PRO A 206 -10.53 -15.88 -2.68
CA PRO A 206 -10.10 -16.43 -3.96
C PRO A 206 -9.41 -17.79 -3.81
N PRO A 207 -9.40 -18.62 -4.89
CA PRO A 207 -8.90 -19.99 -4.84
C PRO A 207 -7.49 -20.14 -4.28
N GLN A 208 -6.58 -19.18 -4.56
CA GLN A 208 -5.19 -19.25 -4.08
C GLN A 208 -5.11 -19.22 -2.55
N LEU A 209 -5.96 -18.42 -1.89
CA LEU A 209 -6.02 -18.40 -0.43
C LEU A 209 -6.72 -19.66 0.10
N VAL A 210 -7.82 -20.06 -0.53
CA VAL A 210 -8.56 -21.28 -0.15
C VAL A 210 -7.67 -22.53 -0.17
N SER A 211 -6.72 -22.63 -1.12
CA SER A 211 -5.79 -23.76 -1.15
C SER A 211 -4.87 -23.83 0.06
N LEU A 212 -4.47 -22.70 0.66
CA LEU A 212 -3.62 -22.68 1.85
C LEU A 212 -4.26 -23.45 3.02
N ALA A 213 -5.55 -23.19 3.27
CA ALA A 213 -6.33 -23.90 4.30
C ALA A 213 -6.57 -25.39 3.99
N ARG A 214 -6.51 -25.79 2.72
CA ARG A 214 -6.70 -27.20 2.30
C ARG A 214 -5.40 -28.00 2.29
N SER A 215 -4.25 -27.32 2.31
CA SER A 215 -2.92 -27.92 2.32
C SER A 215 -2.38 -28.20 3.74
N GLY A 216 -3.16 -27.89 4.80
CA GLY A 216 -2.87 -28.24 6.19
C GLY A 216 -2.83 -29.75 6.47
N PRO A 217 -2.33 -30.19 7.65
CA PRO A 217 -1.66 -31.48 7.91
C PRO A 217 -2.49 -32.77 7.76
N ALA A 218 -3.71 -32.72 7.25
CA ALA A 218 -4.48 -33.93 6.90
C ALA A 218 -3.91 -34.70 5.70
N ALA A 219 -2.92 -34.15 4.99
CA ALA A 219 -2.26 -34.77 3.83
C ALA A 219 -0.89 -35.41 4.13
N ARG A 220 -0.47 -35.49 5.40
CA ARG A 220 0.71 -36.27 5.85
C ARG A 220 0.22 -37.48 6.66
N GLY A 221 -0.42 -38.42 5.97
CA GLY A 221 -0.69 -39.77 6.47
C GLY A 221 0.48 -40.70 6.21
#